data_AF-A0A956J344-F1
#
_entry.id   AF-A0A956J344-F1
#
_cell.length_a   1.000
_cell.length_b   1.000
_cell.length_c   1.000
_cell.angle_alpha   90.00
_cell.angle_beta   90.00
_cell.angle_gamma   90.00
#
_symmetry.space_group_name_H-M   'P 1'
#
loop_
_entity.id
_entity.type
_entity.pdbx_description
1 polymer ?
#
loop_
_entity_poly.entity_id
_entity_poly.type
_entity_poly.pdbx_seq_one_letter_code
_entity_poly.pdbx_strand_id
1 'polypeptide(L)' 'MDLGVFSISLAVKDLSRSRAFYEKLGFTMSGGDGEAWAILVNGDTVIGLFQGMFEKNMLTFNPGWSGP' A
#
# COMPACT_ATOMS: atom_id res chain seq x y z
N MET A 1 1.73 -16.81 -15.81
CA MET A 1 2.36 -17.37 -14.60
C MET A 1 1.75 -16.60 -13.45
N ASP A 2 0.98 -17.26 -12.60
CA ASP A 2 0.26 -16.61 -11.49
C ASP A 2 1.14 -16.72 -10.24
N LEU A 3 2.10 -15.78 -10.12
CA LEU A 3 3.18 -15.86 -9.13
C LEU A 3 2.95 -14.97 -7.91
N GLY A 4 2.05 -13.99 -8.01
CA GLY A 4 1.82 -12.99 -6.98
C GLY A 4 1.67 -11.58 -7.55
N VAL A 5 1.61 -10.60 -6.65
CA VAL A 5 1.38 -9.18 -6.98
C VAL A 5 2.56 -8.32 -6.59
N PHE A 6 2.95 -7.42 -7.50
CA PHE A 6 3.86 -6.32 -7.17
C PHE A 6 3.11 -5.15 -6.57
N SER A 7 3.72 -4.53 -5.56
CA SER A 7 3.23 -3.32 -4.91
C SER A 7 4.38 -2.37 -4.61
N ILE A 8 4.07 -1.10 -4.37
CA ILE A 8 5.05 -0.14 -3.86
C ILE A 8 4.78 0.09 -2.38
N SER A 9 5.76 -0.21 -1.54
CA SER A 9 5.73 0.12 -0.11
C SER A 9 6.33 1.51 0.10
N LEU A 10 5.50 2.45 0.58
CA LEU A 10 5.84 3.84 0.78
C LEU A 10 6.07 4.14 2.27
N ALA A 11 7.26 4.67 2.58
CA ALA A 11 7.56 5.20 3.90
C ALA A 11 6.87 6.56 4.06
N VAL A 12 5.85 6.64 4.92
CA VAL A 12 5.08 7.88 5.14
C VAL A 12 5.34 8.46 6.52
N LYS A 13 5.32 9.79 6.61
CA LYS A 13 5.47 10.50 7.89
C LYS A 13 4.17 10.60 8.68
N ASP A 14 3.03 10.62 7.96
CA ASP A 14 1.68 10.74 8.50
C ASP A 14 0.75 9.86 7.65
N LEU A 15 0.33 8.73 8.21
CA LEU A 15 -0.51 7.74 7.54
C LEU A 15 -1.88 8.31 7.19
N SER A 16 -2.51 9.04 8.12
CA SER A 16 -3.85 9.58 7.93
C SER A 16 -3.88 10.59 6.79
N ARG A 17 -2.91 11.51 6.73
CA ARG A 17 -2.79 12.47 5.62
C ARG A 17 -2.46 11.81 4.30
N SER A 18 -1.56 10.83 4.32
CA SER A 18 -1.15 10.11 3.09
C SER A 18 -2.31 9.30 2.53
N ARG A 19 -3.05 8.59 3.39
CA ARG A 19 -4.26 7.85 3.01
C ARG A 19 -5.31 8.78 2.38
N ALA A 20 -5.64 9.87 3.06
CA ALA A 20 -6.61 10.85 2.54
C ALA A 20 -6.19 11.46 1.19
N PHE A 21 -4.88 11.58 0.93
CA PHE A 21 -4.37 12.00 -0.38
C PHE A 21 -4.64 10.94 -1.46
N TYR A 22 -4.28 9.67 -1.22
CA TYR A 22 -4.49 8.60 -2.20
C TYR A 22 -5.96 8.26 -2.41
N GLU A 23 -6.80 8.39 -1.39
CA GLU A 23 -8.26 8.23 -1.52
C GLU A 23 -8.86 9.23 -2.52
N LYS A 24 -8.34 10.47 -2.56
CA LYS A 24 -8.75 11.46 -3.59
C LYS A 24 -8.31 11.09 -5.00
N LEU A 25 -7.30 10.23 -5.14
CA LEU A 25 -6.85 9.67 -6.41
C LEU A 25 -7.61 8.39 -6.80
N GLY A 26 -8.63 8.00 -6.03
CA GLY A 26 -9.45 6.81 -6.29
C GLY A 26 -8.95 5.52 -5.66
N PHE A 27 -7.94 5.58 -4.79
CA PHE A 27 -7.52 4.40 -4.03
C PHE A 27 -8.51 4.09 -2.90
N THR A 28 -8.70 2.80 -2.61
CA THR A 28 -9.49 2.32 -1.47
C THR A 28 -8.66 1.41 -0.59
N MET A 29 -8.95 1.39 0.72
CA MET A 29 -8.23 0.53 1.66
C MET A 29 -8.70 -0.91 1.53
N SER A 30 -7.76 -1.84 1.31
CA SER A 30 -8.01 -3.29 1.21
C SER A 30 -7.43 -4.07 2.39
N GLY A 31 -6.57 -3.45 3.19
CA GLY A 31 -5.99 -4.06 4.40
C GLY A 31 -5.21 -3.05 5.23
N GLY A 32 -4.76 -3.47 6.41
CA GLY A 32 -4.06 -2.62 7.36
C GLY A 32 -4.79 -2.45 8.68
N ASP A 33 -4.07 -1.95 9.68
CA ASP A 33 -4.63 -1.53 10.96
C ASP A 33 -5.19 -0.09 10.91
N GLY A 34 -4.85 0.68 9.87
CA GLY A 34 -5.28 2.07 9.73
C GLY A 34 -4.56 3.05 10.65
N GLU A 35 -3.60 2.58 11.45
CA GLU A 35 -2.84 3.37 12.43
C GLU A 35 -1.35 3.45 12.08
N ALA A 36 -0.72 2.30 11.84
CA ALA A 36 0.70 2.19 11.49
C ALA A 36 0.90 1.83 10.02
N TRP A 37 -0.07 1.16 9.39
CA TRP A 37 -0.02 0.83 7.98
C TRP A 37 -1.39 0.64 7.32
N ALA A 38 -1.42 0.83 6.00
CA ALA A 38 -2.59 0.56 5.16
C ALA A 38 -2.18 0.07 3.78
N ILE A 39 -2.88 -0.93 3.25
CA ILE A 39 -2.79 -1.35 1.85
C ILE A 39 -3.93 -0.69 1.10
N LEU A 40 -3.58 0.04 0.04
CA LEU A 40 -4.53 0.73 -0.81
C LEU A 40 -4.48 0.18 -2.23
N VAL A 41 -5.64 0.08 -2.86
CA VAL A 41 -5.83 -0.48 -4.22
C VAL A 41 -6.56 0.51 -5.12
N ASN A 42 -6.15 0.59 -6.39
CA ASN A 42 -6.84 1.32 -7.45
C ASN A 42 -6.65 0.57 -8.78
N GLY A 43 -7.68 -0.16 -9.23
CA GLY A 43 -7.54 -1.15 -10.29
C GLY A 43 -6.44 -2.16 -9.94
N ASP A 44 -5.54 -2.40 -10.89
CA ASP A 44 -4.40 -3.33 -10.71
C ASP A 44 -3.25 -2.74 -9.88
N THR A 45 -3.35 -1.46 -9.48
CA THR A 45 -2.27 -0.79 -8.72
C THR A 45 -2.45 -1.02 -7.23
N VAL A 46 -1.40 -1.54 -6.59
CA VAL A 46 -1.33 -1.70 -5.14
C VAL A 46 -0.21 -0.86 -4.55
N ILE A 47 -0.52 -0.12 -3.50
CA ILE A 47 0.46 0.56 -2.66
C ILE A 47 0.26 0.18 -1.19
N GLY A 48 1.35 0.09 -0.44
CA GLY A 48 1.32 0.04 1.01
C GLY A 48 1.84 1.35 1.58
N LEU A 49 1.12 1.93 2.54
CA LEU A 49 1.56 3.09 3.32
C LEU A 49 2.03 2.59 4.68
N PHE A 50 3.25 2.91 5.07
CA PHE A 50 3.84 2.44 6.33
C PHE A 50 4.49 3.59 7.08
N GLN A 51 4.05 3.85 8.31
CA GLN A 51 4.56 4.93 9.15
C GLN A 51 5.58 4.40 10.15
N GLY A 52 6.81 4.92 10.08
CA GLY A 52 7.87 4.61 11.04
C GLY A 52 8.42 3.17 10.98
N MET A 53 8.09 2.39 9.96
CA MET A 53 8.54 0.99 9.83
C MET A 53 9.87 0.83 9.07
N PHE A 54 10.15 1.71 8.11
CA PHE A 54 11.37 1.68 7.31
C PHE A 54 11.68 3.08 6.75
N GLU A 55 12.92 3.30 6.32
CA GLU A 55 13.40 4.64 5.93
C GLU A 55 13.16 5.00 4.45
N LYS A 56 13.06 4.00 3.57
CA LYS A 56 13.01 4.19 2.12
C LYS A 56 11.91 3.37 1.48
N ASN A 57 11.36 3.88 0.40
CA ASN A 57 10.36 3.17 -0.39
C ASN A 57 10.96 1.90 -1.01
N MET A 58 10.11 0.90 -1.22
CA MET A 58 10.50 -0.40 -1.76
C MET A 58 9.53 -0.87 -2.83
N LEU A 59 10.06 -1.54 -3.87
CA LEU A 59 9.25 -2.41 -4.71
C LEU A 59 9.11 -3.75 -3.99
N THR A 60 7.88 -4.14 -3.71
CA THR A 60 7.56 -5.34 -2.92
C THR A 60 6.87 -6.36 -3.81
N PHE A 61 7.45 -7.56 -3.91
CA PHE A 61 6.82 -8.71 -4.52
C PHE A 61 6.09 -9.52 -3.44
N ASN A 62 4.79 -9.75 -3.61
CA ASN A 62 3.94 -10.49 -2.69
C ASN A 62 3.61 -11.87 -3.30
N PRO A 63 4.44 -12.90 -3.07
CA PRO A 63 4.22 -14.22 -3.63
C PRO A 63 2.93 -14.83 -3.08
N GLY A 64 2.15 -15.48 -3.94
CA GLY A 64 0.92 -16.18 -3.55
C GLY A 64 -0.27 -15.27 -3.22
N TRP A 65 -0.14 -13.95 -3.38
CA TRP A 65 -1.29 -13.04 -3.34
C TRP A 65 -1.82 -12.82 -4.75
N SER A 66 -3.09 -13.13 -4.99
CA SER A 66 -3.74 -12.97 -6.30
C SER A 66 -4.17 -11.54 -6.63
N GLY A 67 -4.03 -10.61 -5.69
CA GLY A 67 -4.43 -9.20 -5.85
C GLY A 67 -5.88 -8.92 -5.43
N PRO A 68 -6.32 -7.66 -5.57
CA PRO A 68 -7.71 -7.25 -5.40
C PRO A 68 -8.64 -7.80 -6.49
#